data_AF-A0A846BZ05-F1
#
_entry.id   AF-A0A846BZ05-F1
#
_cell.length_a   1.000
_cell.length_b   1.000
_cell.length_c   1.000
_cell.angle_alpha   90.00
_cell.angle_beta   90.00
_cell.angle_gamma   90.00
#
_symmetry.space_group_name_H-M   'P 1'
#
loop_
_entity.id
_entity.type
_entity.pdbx_description
1 polymer ?
#
loop_
_entity_poly.entity_id
_entity_poly.type
_entity_poly.pdbx_seq_one_letter_code
_entity_poly.pdbx_strand_id
1 'polypeptide(L)'
;MFLSLNIPGGEQWWKRNVRSYLFWEFGKSPDIVIEIVSPTPGNELGSKLTKYAQLRIPYYVVYNPFQQLSKTFLQVFQLHGSSYIPKNDAWFADVNLGLTLWDGVFENLNGTWLRWCDESGNIIKTGDEIAAEKNLEISQKDTQISQKDAEISQKNTQISQKDAEISQKNTQISQKDVQIKQALLLAIEMGLKLKFGDEYVGILSDISQIENLKLLEGLAELCVSNRFSNSSNFLNR
;
A
#
# COMPACT_ATOMS: atom_id res chain seq x y z
N MET A 1 38.26 -4.09 -15.67
CA MET A 1 36.87 -3.60 -15.84
C MET A 1 36.91 -2.11 -16.17
N PHE A 2 36.08 -1.65 -17.11
CA PHE A 2 36.01 -0.24 -17.51
C PHE A 2 34.63 0.31 -17.19
N LEU A 3 34.57 1.54 -16.69
CA LEU A 3 33.35 2.34 -16.63
C LEU A 3 33.44 3.44 -17.69
N SER A 4 32.36 3.60 -18.46
CA SER A 4 32.22 4.69 -19.41
C SER A 4 30.79 5.19 -19.38
N LEU A 5 30.60 6.43 -18.95
CA LEU A 5 29.31 7.09 -18.89
C LEU A 5 29.06 7.93 -20.15
N ASN A 6 27.79 8.17 -20.43
CA ASN A 6 27.32 9.00 -21.54
C ASN A 6 27.83 8.53 -22.92
N ILE A 7 27.92 7.21 -23.12
CA ILE A 7 28.20 6.61 -24.42
C ILE A 7 26.89 6.51 -25.21
N PRO A 8 26.71 7.25 -26.31
CA PRO A 8 25.52 7.13 -27.15
C PRO A 8 25.50 5.73 -27.78
N GLY A 9 24.43 4.97 -27.55
CA GLY A 9 24.25 3.65 -28.17
C GLY A 9 23.89 3.79 -29.65
N GLY A 10 24.73 3.28 -30.55
CA GLY A 10 24.37 3.13 -31.97
C GLY A 10 23.54 1.88 -32.24
N GLU A 11 22.75 1.85 -33.33
CA GLU A 11 21.90 0.70 -33.73
C GLU A 11 22.66 -0.64 -33.83
N GLN A 12 23.99 -0.60 -33.98
CA GLN A 12 24.89 -1.75 -34.05
C GLN A 12 25.03 -2.51 -32.72
N TRP A 13 24.53 -1.96 -31.60
CA TRP A 13 24.68 -2.52 -30.25
C TRP A 13 24.12 -3.95 -30.09
N TRP A 14 23.09 -4.29 -30.87
CA TRP A 14 22.47 -5.62 -30.86
C TRP A 14 23.26 -6.68 -31.64
N LYS A 15 24.33 -6.29 -32.35
CA LYS A 15 25.18 -7.24 -33.07
C LYS A 15 26.07 -8.00 -32.07
N ARG A 16 25.89 -9.32 -32.02
CA ARG A 16 26.45 -10.29 -31.06
C ARG A 16 27.97 -10.23 -30.77
N ASN A 17 28.77 -9.48 -31.54
CA ASN A 17 30.23 -9.55 -31.52
C ASN A 17 30.94 -8.45 -30.71
N VAL A 18 30.24 -7.50 -30.07
CA VAL A 18 30.89 -6.45 -29.26
C VAL A 18 30.67 -6.71 -27.77
N ARG A 19 31.37 -7.72 -27.21
CA ARG A 19 31.42 -7.97 -25.75
C ARG A 19 32.61 -7.31 -25.07
N SER A 20 33.41 -6.56 -25.82
CA SER A 20 34.62 -5.87 -25.33
C SER A 20 34.50 -4.38 -25.59
N TYR A 21 35.01 -3.57 -24.67
CA TYR A 21 35.08 -2.13 -24.87
C TYR A 21 36.25 -1.79 -25.80
N LEU A 22 35.97 -1.23 -26.97
CA LEU A 22 36.97 -0.84 -27.96
C LEU A 22 36.91 0.67 -28.16
N PHE A 23 37.95 1.39 -27.70
CA PHE A 23 38.01 2.86 -27.74
C PHE A 23 37.64 3.45 -29.10
N TRP A 24 38.12 2.86 -30.20
CA TRP A 24 37.87 3.35 -31.55
C TRP A 24 36.43 3.16 -32.03
N GLU A 25 35.66 2.25 -31.42
CA GLU A 25 34.24 2.06 -31.73
C GLU A 25 33.38 3.03 -30.93
N PHE A 26 33.78 3.35 -29.69
CA PHE A 26 33.02 4.23 -28.79
C PHE A 26 33.43 5.70 -28.87
N GLY A 27 34.56 6.02 -29.50
CA GLY A 27 35.05 7.40 -29.70
C GLY A 27 35.43 8.14 -28.41
N LYS A 28 35.47 7.43 -27.28
CA LYS A 28 35.73 7.96 -25.95
C LYS A 28 36.55 6.94 -25.16
N SER A 29 37.45 7.41 -24.30
CA SER A 29 38.19 6.57 -23.36
C SER A 29 37.34 6.28 -22.14
N PRO A 30 37.58 5.16 -21.43
CA PRO A 30 36.93 4.93 -20.16
C PRO A 30 37.13 6.11 -19.20
N ASP A 31 36.11 6.37 -18.39
CA ASP A 31 36.19 7.36 -17.31
C ASP A 31 36.96 6.77 -16.11
N ILE A 32 36.77 5.47 -15.85
CA ILE A 32 37.46 4.74 -14.78
C ILE A 32 37.89 3.36 -15.30
N VAL A 33 39.14 2.97 -14.98
CA VAL A 33 39.57 1.57 -15.04
C VAL A 33 39.67 0.99 -13.64
N ILE A 34 39.09 -0.19 -13.44
CA ILE A 34 39.21 -0.99 -12.24
C ILE A 34 39.87 -2.33 -12.59
N GLU A 35 41.07 -2.57 -12.09
CA GLU A 35 41.75 -3.87 -12.16
C GLU A 35 41.49 -4.64 -10.86
N ILE A 36 40.99 -5.87 -10.99
CA ILE A 36 40.80 -6.79 -9.86
C ILE A 36 41.99 -7.75 -9.89
N VAL A 37 42.79 -7.73 -8.83
CA VAL A 37 43.99 -8.54 -8.70
C VAL A 37 43.60 -10.01 -8.58
N SER A 38 44.09 -10.80 -9.52
CA SER A 38 43.96 -12.27 -9.48
C SER A 38 45.04 -12.89 -8.58
N PRO A 39 44.93 -14.18 -8.22
CA PRO A 39 45.97 -14.89 -7.48
C PRO A 39 47.36 -14.83 -8.14
N THR A 40 47.43 -14.70 -9.48
CA THR A 40 48.69 -14.45 -10.20
C THR A 40 48.70 -12.99 -10.67
N PRO A 41 49.48 -12.10 -10.02
CA PRO A 41 49.49 -10.69 -10.38
C PRO A 41 49.94 -10.42 -11.82
N GLY A 42 49.28 -9.48 -12.49
CA GLY A 42 49.44 -9.16 -13.91
C GLY A 42 50.09 -7.80 -14.17
N ASN A 43 50.92 -7.31 -13.24
CA ASN A 43 51.62 -6.02 -13.31
C ASN A 43 50.68 -4.79 -13.24
N GLU A 44 49.65 -4.87 -12.39
CA GLU A 44 48.63 -3.84 -12.16
C GLU A 44 49.23 -2.51 -11.70
N LEU A 45 50.34 -2.54 -10.96
CA LEU A 45 51.03 -1.34 -10.47
C LEU A 45 52.24 -0.94 -11.34
N GLY A 46 52.44 -1.59 -12.49
CA GLY A 46 53.54 -1.32 -13.42
C GLY A 46 53.05 -0.96 -14.82
N SER A 47 53.25 -1.86 -15.78
CA SER A 47 53.00 -1.57 -17.20
C SER A 47 51.54 -1.24 -17.52
N LYS A 48 50.57 -1.86 -16.80
CA LYS A 48 49.15 -1.54 -16.98
C LYS A 48 48.85 -0.10 -16.59
N LEU A 49 49.34 0.35 -15.43
CA LEU A 49 49.17 1.71 -14.93
C LEU A 49 49.76 2.73 -15.92
N THR A 50 50.98 2.52 -16.42
CA THR A 50 51.59 3.39 -17.44
C THR A 50 50.79 3.43 -18.74
N LYS A 51 50.30 2.27 -19.20
CA LYS A 51 49.51 2.18 -20.44
C LYS A 51 48.20 2.95 -20.34
N TYR A 52 47.47 2.85 -19.23
CA TYR A 52 46.21 3.59 -19.06
C TYR A 52 46.43 5.10 -18.91
N ALA A 53 47.56 5.52 -18.34
CA ALA A 53 47.93 6.94 -18.30
C ALA A 53 48.19 7.51 -19.71
N GLN A 54 48.84 6.74 -20.58
CA GLN A 54 49.04 7.11 -22.00
C GLN A 54 47.71 7.22 -22.76
N LEU A 55 46.71 6.42 -22.38
CA LEU A 55 45.35 6.48 -22.91
C LEU A 55 44.50 7.60 -22.30
N ARG A 56 45.07 8.45 -21.44
CA ARG A 56 44.43 9.60 -20.79
C ARG A 56 43.17 9.25 -19.98
N ILE A 57 43.12 8.05 -19.42
CA ILE A 57 41.99 7.65 -18.57
C ILE A 57 42.08 8.39 -17.23
N PRO A 58 41.06 9.15 -16.80
CA PRO A 58 41.15 10.01 -15.61
C PRO A 58 41.47 9.26 -14.31
N TYR A 59 40.87 8.07 -14.11
CA TYR A 59 40.98 7.32 -12.87
C TYR A 59 41.39 5.87 -13.10
N TYR A 60 42.30 5.40 -12.24
CA TYR A 60 42.75 4.01 -12.22
C TYR A 60 42.66 3.45 -10.80
N VAL A 61 42.04 2.28 -10.67
CA VAL A 61 41.76 1.63 -9.40
C VAL A 61 42.30 0.21 -9.44
N VAL A 62 43.01 -0.18 -8.39
CA VAL A 62 43.45 -1.55 -8.17
C VAL A 62 42.75 -2.08 -6.92
N TYR A 63 41.90 -3.09 -7.12
CA TYR A 63 41.25 -3.82 -6.06
C TYR A 63 41.98 -5.14 -5.82
N ASN A 64 42.52 -5.31 -4.62
CA ASN A 64 43.39 -6.41 -4.23
C ASN A 64 42.73 -7.26 -3.12
N PRO A 65 41.67 -8.03 -3.45
CA PRO A 65 40.85 -8.74 -2.46
C PRO A 65 41.65 -9.76 -1.64
N PHE A 66 42.66 -10.37 -2.26
CA PHE A 66 43.50 -11.41 -1.63
C PHE A 66 44.84 -10.88 -1.12
N GLN A 67 45.03 -9.55 -1.09
CA GLN A 67 46.25 -8.89 -0.61
C GLN A 67 47.56 -9.42 -1.25
N GLN A 68 47.51 -9.83 -2.52
CA GLN A 68 48.64 -10.45 -3.24
C GLN A 68 49.70 -9.45 -3.67
N LEU A 69 49.31 -8.20 -3.95
CA LEU A 69 50.24 -7.13 -4.34
C LEU A 69 50.80 -6.35 -3.16
N SER A 70 49.95 -6.04 -2.18
CA SER A 70 50.27 -5.26 -0.99
C SER A 70 49.23 -5.54 0.11
N LYS A 71 49.43 -4.98 1.31
CA LYS A 71 48.44 -5.01 2.39
C LYS A 71 47.21 -4.13 2.13
N THR A 72 47.26 -3.26 1.13
CA THR A 72 46.17 -2.34 0.80
C THR A 72 45.15 -3.03 -0.09
N PHE A 73 43.88 -3.05 0.33
CA PHE A 73 42.78 -3.66 -0.42
C PHE A 73 42.38 -2.83 -1.64
N LEU A 74 42.40 -1.50 -1.54
CA LEU A 74 41.97 -0.60 -2.61
C LEU A 74 43.02 0.50 -2.79
N GLN A 75 43.60 0.58 -3.98
CA GLN A 75 44.52 1.65 -4.36
C GLN A 75 43.87 2.46 -5.48
N VAL A 76 43.73 3.76 -5.25
CA VAL A 76 43.10 4.68 -6.20
C VAL A 76 44.14 5.66 -6.71
N PHE A 77 44.10 5.94 -8.01
CA PHE A 77 45.00 6.85 -8.66
C PHE A 77 44.23 7.80 -9.58
N GLN A 78 44.70 9.05 -9.65
CA GLN A 78 44.17 10.07 -10.54
C GLN A 78 45.26 10.53 -11.51
N LEU A 79 44.89 10.72 -12.77
CA LEU A 79 45.80 11.17 -13.80
C LEU A 79 46.13 12.66 -13.60
N HIS A 80 47.41 12.98 -13.42
CA HIS A 80 47.91 14.35 -13.41
C HIS A 80 49.00 14.50 -14.47
N GLY A 81 48.74 15.34 -15.47
CA GLY A 81 49.61 15.42 -16.64
C GLY A 81 49.64 14.09 -17.39
N SER A 82 50.79 13.42 -17.43
CA SER A 82 51.02 12.15 -18.14
C SER A 82 51.19 10.95 -17.22
N SER A 83 50.94 11.10 -15.92
CA SER A 83 51.19 10.04 -14.94
C SER A 83 50.15 10.01 -13.83
N TYR A 84 49.93 8.84 -13.28
CA TYR A 84 49.01 8.64 -12.17
C TYR A 84 49.67 9.02 -10.84
N ILE A 85 48.95 9.77 -10.01
CA ILE A 85 49.33 10.07 -8.63
C ILE A 85 48.36 9.33 -7.70
N PRO A 86 48.84 8.71 -6.60
CA PRO A 86 47.97 8.09 -5.61
C PRO A 86 46.97 9.09 -5.03
N LYS A 87 45.74 8.62 -4.85
CA LYS A 87 44.63 9.37 -4.27
C LYS A 87 44.15 8.68 -2.98
N ASN A 88 43.84 9.47 -1.97
CA ASN A 88 43.54 8.99 -0.61
C ASN A 88 42.06 8.65 -0.38
N ASP A 89 41.19 9.00 -1.31
CA ASP A 89 39.77 8.67 -1.28
C ASP A 89 39.32 8.05 -2.62
N ALA A 90 38.20 7.35 -2.59
CA ALA A 90 37.66 6.63 -3.74
C ALA A 90 36.45 7.34 -4.39
N TRP A 91 36.33 8.66 -4.23
CA TRP A 91 35.34 9.50 -4.90
C TRP A 91 35.85 10.00 -6.26
N PHE A 92 35.02 9.96 -7.30
CA PHE A 92 35.37 10.34 -8.67
C PHE A 92 34.45 11.47 -9.13
N ALA A 93 34.84 12.71 -8.85
CA ALA A 93 34.02 13.89 -9.06
C ALA A 93 33.53 14.05 -10.51
N ASP A 94 34.35 13.69 -11.50
CA ASP A 94 33.99 13.83 -12.92
C ASP A 94 32.82 12.93 -13.36
N VAL A 95 32.55 11.87 -12.61
CA VAL A 95 31.45 10.93 -12.87
C VAL A 95 30.41 10.88 -11.76
N ASN A 96 30.59 11.67 -10.70
CA ASN A 96 29.70 11.71 -9.53
C ASN A 96 29.42 10.32 -8.91
N LEU A 97 30.47 9.50 -8.80
CA LEU A 97 30.41 8.14 -8.26
C LEU A 97 31.60 7.88 -7.35
N GLY A 98 31.39 7.04 -6.34
CA GLY A 98 32.45 6.55 -5.47
C GLY A 98 32.54 5.03 -5.50
N LEU A 99 33.67 4.50 -5.03
CA LEU A 99 33.80 3.09 -4.69
C LEU A 99 33.95 2.93 -3.18
N THR A 100 33.36 1.86 -2.65
CA THR A 100 33.52 1.47 -1.26
C THR A 100 33.71 -0.05 -1.14
N LEU A 101 34.33 -0.46 -0.05
CA LEU A 101 34.40 -1.87 0.35
C LEU A 101 33.21 -2.17 1.26
N TRP A 102 32.48 -3.22 0.93
CA TRP A 102 31.30 -3.64 1.66
C TRP A 102 31.40 -5.10 2.04
N ASP A 103 31.26 -5.39 3.33
CA ASP A 103 31.20 -6.75 3.85
C ASP A 103 29.76 -7.26 3.84
N GLY A 104 29.54 -8.37 3.13
CA GLY A 104 28.24 -9.02 3.09
C GLY A 104 28.13 -10.11 2.04
N VAL A 105 26.89 -10.46 1.71
CA VAL A 105 26.58 -11.57 0.80
C VAL A 105 26.21 -11.03 -0.58
N PHE A 106 26.92 -11.47 -1.61
CA PHE A 106 26.59 -11.21 -3.02
C PHE A 106 26.73 -12.52 -3.81
N GLU A 107 25.78 -12.82 -4.68
CA GLU A 107 25.71 -14.10 -5.42
C GLU A 107 25.87 -15.35 -4.53
N ASN A 108 25.24 -15.34 -3.34
CA ASN A 108 25.34 -16.39 -2.32
C ASN A 108 26.75 -16.62 -1.72
N LEU A 109 27.67 -15.67 -1.91
CA LEU A 109 29.01 -15.70 -1.38
C LEU A 109 29.19 -14.58 -0.36
N ASN A 110 29.64 -14.93 0.84
CA ASN A 110 30.01 -13.96 1.87
C ASN A 110 31.44 -13.47 1.62
N GLY A 111 31.68 -12.17 1.70
CA GLY A 111 33.00 -11.59 1.57
C GLY A 111 33.00 -10.07 1.56
N THR A 112 34.18 -9.50 1.35
CA THR A 112 34.36 -8.07 1.09
C THR A 112 34.24 -7.82 -0.40
N TRP A 113 33.27 -7.01 -0.79
CA TRP A 113 32.95 -6.69 -2.18
C TRP A 113 33.25 -5.23 -2.49
N LEU A 114 33.73 -4.98 -3.70
CA LEU A 114 33.85 -3.63 -4.22
C LEU A 114 32.49 -3.18 -4.76
N ARG A 115 31.93 -2.10 -4.21
CA ARG A 115 30.59 -1.57 -4.55
C ARG A 115 30.67 -0.11 -4.97
N TRP A 116 29.80 0.29 -5.88
CA TRP A 116 29.57 1.70 -6.18
C TRP A 116 28.79 2.37 -5.04
N CYS A 117 29.15 3.61 -4.71
CA CYS A 117 28.46 4.43 -3.73
C CYS A 117 28.21 5.86 -4.23
N ASP A 118 27.27 6.53 -3.58
CA ASP A 118 27.02 7.97 -3.77
C ASP A 118 28.05 8.84 -3.02
N GLU A 119 27.91 10.17 -3.11
CA GLU A 119 28.82 11.15 -2.49
C GLU A 119 28.86 11.02 -0.96
N SER A 120 27.77 10.54 -0.36
CA SER A 120 27.67 10.30 1.08
C SER A 120 28.26 8.95 1.51
N GLY A 121 28.72 8.13 0.56
CA GLY A 121 29.23 6.79 0.80
C GLY A 121 28.15 5.73 0.89
N ASN A 122 26.88 6.04 0.61
CA ASN A 122 25.82 5.03 0.59
C ASN A 122 25.95 4.15 -0.64
N ILE A 123 25.78 2.85 -0.44
CA ILE A 123 25.89 1.87 -1.53
C ILE A 123 24.74 2.04 -2.52
N ILE A 124 25.09 2.09 -3.80
CA ILE A 124 24.13 2.02 -4.90
C ILE A 124 23.67 0.57 -5.00
N LYS A 125 22.37 0.36 -4.81
CA LYS A 125 21.75 -0.96 -4.85
C LYS A 125 21.73 -1.51 -6.27
N THR A 126 21.88 -2.83 -6.39
CA THR A 126 21.67 -3.53 -7.67
C THR A 126 20.19 -3.56 -8.03
N GLY A 127 19.88 -3.86 -9.29
CA GLY A 127 18.50 -4.06 -9.73
C GLY A 127 17.78 -5.15 -8.92
N ASP A 128 18.49 -6.23 -8.59
CA ASP A 128 17.96 -7.35 -7.81
C ASP A 128 17.67 -6.97 -6.36
N GLU A 129 18.54 -6.19 -5.73
CA GLU A 129 18.32 -5.67 -4.36
C GLU A 129 17.09 -4.75 -4.33
N ILE A 130 16.96 -3.84 -5.30
CA ILE A 130 15.78 -2.95 -5.42
C ILE A 130 14.51 -3.78 -5.67
N ALA A 131 14.57 -4.80 -6.51
CA ALA A 131 13.43 -5.67 -6.80
C ALA A 131 13.01 -6.47 -5.57
N ALA A 132 13.97 -7.00 -4.80
CA ALA A 132 13.70 -7.72 -3.57
C ALA A 132 13.00 -6.83 -2.52
N GLU A 133 13.46 -5.59 -2.34
CA GLU A 133 12.83 -4.63 -1.43
C GLU A 133 11.39 -4.29 -1.84
N LYS A 134 11.17 -4.04 -3.13
CA LYS A 134 9.82 -3.78 -3.66
C LYS A 134 8.90 -4.98 -3.49
N ASN A 135 9.39 -6.19 -3.73
CA ASN A 135 8.60 -7.41 -3.55
C ASN A 135 8.19 -7.61 -2.09
N LEU A 136 9.09 -7.31 -1.14
CA LEU A 136 8.77 -7.34 0.28
C LEU A 136 7.69 -6.31 0.64
N GLU A 137 7.80 -5.09 0.12
CA GLU A 137 6.80 -4.03 0.33
C GLU A 137 5.42 -4.41 -0.24
N ILE A 138 5.38 -5.00 -1.45
CA ILE A 138 4.15 -5.49 -2.08
C ILE A 138 3.52 -6.58 -1.23
N SER A 139 4.30 -7.58 -0.78
CA SER A 139 3.81 -8.67 0.06
C SER A 139 3.21 -8.17 1.40
N GLN A 140 3.83 -7.15 1.99
CA GLN A 140 3.29 -6.50 3.20
C GLN A 140 1.96 -5.79 2.93
N LYS A 141 1.84 -5.08 1.80
CA LYS A 141 0.60 -4.41 1.40
C LYS A 141 -0.52 -5.42 1.10
N ASP A 142 -0.21 -6.51 0.41
CA ASP A 142 -1.17 -7.57 0.11
C ASP A 142 -1.73 -8.22 1.38
N THR A 143 -0.87 -8.40 2.39
CA THR A 143 -1.29 -8.89 3.71
C THR A 143 -2.25 -7.90 4.39
N GLN A 144 -1.96 -6.60 4.33
CA GLN A 144 -2.83 -5.56 4.91
C GLN A 144 -4.18 -5.44 4.18
N ILE A 145 -4.18 -5.56 2.85
CA ILE A 145 -5.42 -5.56 2.05
C ILE A 145 -6.28 -6.76 2.44
N SER A 146 -5.68 -7.96 2.52
CA SER A 146 -6.39 -9.18 2.90
C SER A 146 -7.03 -9.07 4.30
N GLN A 147 -6.35 -8.42 5.25
CA GLN A 147 -6.90 -8.16 6.59
C GLN A 147 -8.10 -7.19 6.55
N LYS A 148 -8.00 -6.11 5.77
CA LYS A 148 -9.10 -5.15 5.61
C LYS A 148 -10.32 -5.78 4.92
N ASP A 149 -10.10 -6.62 3.93
CA ASP A 149 -11.18 -7.33 3.25
C ASP A 149 -11.92 -8.29 4.19
N ALA A 150 -11.18 -8.98 5.07
CA ALA A 150 -11.78 -9.80 6.12
C ALA A 150 -12.60 -8.97 7.11
N GLU A 151 -12.10 -7.79 7.53
CA GLU A 151 -12.81 -6.89 8.42
C GLU A 151 -14.10 -6.33 7.77
N ILE A 152 -14.03 -5.95 6.49
CA ILE A 152 -15.19 -5.49 5.72
C ILE A 152 -16.24 -6.60 5.61
N SER A 153 -15.81 -7.83 5.32
CA SER A 153 -16.72 -8.99 5.25
C SER A 153 -17.43 -9.26 6.59
N GLN A 154 -16.71 -9.15 7.71
CA GLN A 154 -17.30 -9.26 9.05
C GLN A 154 -18.31 -8.16 9.33
N LYS A 155 -17.98 -6.89 9.02
CA LYS A 155 -18.90 -5.76 9.19
C LYS A 155 -20.15 -5.91 8.33
N ASN A 156 -20.01 -6.35 7.08
CA ASN A 156 -21.15 -6.61 6.20
C ASN A 156 -22.06 -7.71 6.76
N THR A 157 -21.50 -8.76 7.35
CA THR A 157 -22.28 -9.81 8.02
C THR A 157 -23.05 -9.25 9.22
N GLN A 158 -22.42 -8.41 10.03
CA GLN A 158 -23.07 -7.76 11.17
C GLN A 158 -24.19 -6.79 10.74
N ILE A 159 -23.99 -6.05 9.65
CA ILE A 159 -25.02 -5.16 9.09
C ILE A 159 -26.23 -6.00 8.66
N SER A 160 -26.02 -7.07 7.88
CA SER A 160 -27.10 -7.97 7.45
C SER A 160 -27.87 -8.59 8.63
N GLN A 161 -27.18 -8.96 9.71
CA GLN A 161 -27.83 -9.45 10.93
C GLN A 161 -28.70 -8.37 11.59
N LYS A 162 -28.18 -7.14 11.72
CA LYS A 162 -28.95 -6.03 12.29
C LYS A 162 -30.16 -5.67 11.44
N ASP A 163 -30.04 -5.70 10.12
CA ASP A 163 -31.16 -5.44 9.21
C ASP A 163 -32.28 -6.49 9.37
N ALA A 164 -31.91 -7.76 9.53
CA ALA A 164 -32.86 -8.83 9.82
C ALA A 164 -33.57 -8.63 11.18
N GLU A 165 -32.82 -8.25 12.22
CA GLU A 165 -33.40 -7.94 13.55
C GLU A 165 -34.36 -6.75 13.50
N ILE A 166 -34.02 -5.69 12.77
CA ILE A 166 -34.88 -4.52 12.58
C ILE A 166 -36.18 -4.92 11.86
N SER A 167 -36.08 -5.73 10.80
CA SER A 167 -37.25 -6.23 10.08
C SER A 167 -38.18 -7.07 10.96
N GLN A 168 -37.61 -7.92 11.83
CA GLN A 168 -38.39 -8.71 12.79
C GLN A 168 -39.10 -7.81 13.81
N LYS A 169 -38.38 -6.84 14.40
CA LYS A 169 -38.97 -5.88 15.36
C LYS A 169 -40.09 -5.05 14.73
N ASN A 170 -39.91 -4.58 13.50
CA ASN A 170 -40.96 -3.84 12.79
C ASN A 170 -42.22 -4.69 12.58
N THR A 171 -42.05 -5.96 12.21
CA THR A 171 -43.18 -6.90 12.07
C THR A 171 -43.91 -7.11 13.40
N GLN A 172 -43.16 -7.25 14.50
CA GLN A 172 -43.73 -7.42 15.83
C GLN A 172 -44.47 -6.16 16.31
N ILE A 173 -43.96 -4.96 16.00
CA ILE A 173 -44.64 -3.69 16.30
C ILE A 173 -45.97 -3.62 15.55
N SER A 174 -45.97 -3.88 14.24
CA SER A 174 -47.22 -3.88 13.45
C SER A 174 -48.25 -4.88 13.97
N GLN A 175 -47.82 -6.07 14.41
CA GLN A 175 -48.70 -7.06 15.03
C GLN A 175 -49.30 -6.57 16.36
N LYS A 176 -48.48 -5.92 17.21
CA LYS A 176 -48.96 -5.34 18.45
C LYS A 176 -49.94 -4.20 18.20
N ASP A 177 -49.70 -3.36 17.20
CA ASP A 177 -50.60 -2.27 16.84
C ASP A 177 -51.99 -2.80 16.44
N VAL A 178 -52.04 -3.90 15.67
CA VAL A 178 -53.31 -4.57 15.32
C VAL A 178 -54.01 -5.13 16.56
N GLN A 179 -53.28 -5.76 17.48
CA GLN A 179 -53.85 -6.30 18.72
C GLN A 179 -54.40 -5.19 19.63
N ILE A 180 -53.67 -4.08 19.76
CA ILE A 180 -54.10 -2.90 20.51
C ILE A 180 -55.37 -2.33 19.87
N LYS A 181 -55.40 -2.16 18.54
CA LYS A 181 -56.59 -1.70 17.82
C LYS A 181 -57.81 -2.58 18.12
N GLN A 182 -57.66 -3.90 18.03
CA GLN A 182 -58.74 -4.85 18.30
C GLN A 182 -59.25 -4.75 19.75
N ALA A 183 -58.33 -4.67 20.73
CA ALA A 183 -58.69 -4.55 22.14
C ALA A 183 -59.43 -3.24 22.44
N LEU A 184 -58.98 -2.12 21.85
CA LEU A 184 -59.63 -0.82 22.00
C LEU A 184 -61.02 -0.80 21.38
N LEU A 185 -61.19 -1.36 20.17
CA LEU A 185 -62.50 -1.45 19.52
C LEU A 185 -63.48 -2.28 20.36
N LEU A 186 -63.04 -3.41 20.92
CA LEU A 186 -63.87 -4.23 21.81
C LEU A 186 -64.28 -3.48 23.09
N ALA A 187 -63.35 -2.73 23.69
CA ALA A 187 -63.65 -1.91 24.88
C ALA A 187 -64.66 -0.80 24.57
N ILE A 188 -64.52 -0.14 23.42
CA ILE A 188 -65.47 0.87 22.94
C ILE A 188 -66.84 0.22 22.68
N GLU A 189 -66.88 -0.93 22.00
CA GLU A 189 -68.12 -1.67 21.72
C GLU A 189 -68.88 -2.00 23.00
N MET A 190 -68.18 -2.59 23.98
CA MET A 190 -68.76 -2.91 25.28
C MET A 190 -69.30 -1.66 25.99
N GLY A 191 -68.54 -0.56 25.98
CA GLY A 191 -68.94 0.70 26.60
C GLY A 191 -70.15 1.35 25.93
N LEU A 192 -70.21 1.34 24.59
CA LEU A 192 -71.36 1.83 23.82
C LEU A 192 -72.61 0.97 24.07
N LYS A 193 -72.47 -0.36 24.04
CA LYS A 193 -73.58 -1.30 24.29
C LYS A 193 -74.18 -1.11 25.69
N LEU A 194 -73.35 -0.94 26.72
CA LEU A 194 -73.81 -0.67 28.08
C LEU A 194 -74.59 0.65 28.20
N LYS A 195 -74.27 1.65 27.39
CA LYS A 195 -74.86 3.00 27.47
C LYS A 195 -76.07 3.20 26.58
N PHE A 196 -76.08 2.59 25.39
CA PHE A 196 -77.06 2.86 24.33
C PHE A 196 -77.86 1.62 23.87
N GLY A 197 -77.71 0.46 24.51
CA GLY A 197 -78.45 -0.75 24.15
C GLY A 197 -78.03 -1.28 22.77
N ASP A 198 -78.98 -1.49 21.84
CA ASP A 198 -78.71 -1.99 20.49
C ASP A 198 -78.61 -0.88 19.41
N GLU A 199 -78.78 0.40 19.78
CA GLU A 199 -78.79 1.53 18.83
C GLU A 199 -77.39 2.07 18.43
N TYR A 200 -76.30 1.45 18.89
CA TYR A 200 -74.92 1.94 18.69
C TYR A 200 -74.23 1.46 17.40
N VAL A 201 -74.85 0.55 16.65
CA VAL A 201 -74.20 -0.19 15.53
C VAL A 201 -73.62 0.74 14.46
N GLY A 202 -74.30 1.84 14.14
CA GLY A 202 -73.82 2.83 13.17
C GLY A 202 -72.57 3.59 13.64
N ILE A 203 -72.53 3.97 14.92
CA ILE A 203 -71.38 4.67 15.53
C ILE A 203 -70.16 3.76 15.59
N LEU A 204 -70.36 2.47 15.89
CA LEU A 204 -69.27 1.49 15.91
C LEU A 204 -68.62 1.30 14.53
N SER A 205 -69.43 1.33 13.47
CA SER A 205 -68.94 1.24 12.09
C SER A 205 -67.96 2.37 11.78
N ASP A 206 -68.30 3.61 12.13
CA ASP A 206 -67.42 4.77 11.87
C ASP A 206 -66.14 4.72 12.72
N ILE A 207 -66.25 4.31 13.99
CA ILE A 207 -65.08 4.17 14.89
C ILE A 207 -64.13 3.06 14.41
N SER A 208 -64.64 1.98 13.83
CA SER A 208 -63.83 0.85 13.35
C SER A 208 -62.82 1.25 12.25
N GLN A 209 -63.14 2.30 11.49
CA GLN A 209 -62.30 2.82 10.41
C GLN A 209 -61.13 3.69 10.92
N ILE A 210 -61.12 4.07 12.19
CA ILE A 210 -60.04 4.90 12.76
C ILE A 210 -58.75 4.08 12.84
N GLU A 211 -57.68 4.56 12.21
CA GLU A 211 -56.35 3.93 12.30
C GLU A 211 -55.48 4.50 13.42
N ASN A 212 -55.77 5.72 13.88
CA ASN A 212 -55.00 6.37 14.92
C ASN A 212 -55.29 5.73 16.29
N LEU A 213 -54.37 4.88 16.76
CA LEU A 213 -54.48 4.18 18.05
C LEU A 213 -54.68 5.11 19.24
N LYS A 214 -54.01 6.28 19.27
CA LYS A 214 -54.18 7.26 20.37
C LYS A 214 -55.60 7.84 20.41
N LEU A 215 -56.22 8.01 19.25
CA LEU A 215 -57.60 8.50 19.17
C LEU A 215 -58.58 7.42 19.64
N LEU A 216 -58.32 6.15 19.31
CA LEU A 216 -59.07 5.01 19.84
C LEU A 216 -58.89 4.84 21.36
N GLU A 217 -57.68 5.03 21.89
CA GLU A 217 -57.42 5.04 23.35
C GLU A 217 -58.28 6.09 24.05
N GLY A 218 -58.28 7.33 23.55
CA GLY A 218 -59.11 8.40 24.12
C GLY A 218 -60.61 8.12 24.06
N LEU A 219 -61.10 7.51 22.97
CA LEU A 219 -62.51 7.09 22.86
C LEU A 219 -62.86 5.99 23.87
N ALA A 220 -61.99 5.00 24.04
CA ALA A 220 -62.16 3.94 25.03
C ALA A 220 -62.23 4.51 26.46
N GLU A 221 -61.36 5.46 26.80
CA GLU A 221 -61.39 6.16 28.10
C GLU A 221 -62.68 6.96 28.33
N LEU A 222 -63.23 7.59 27.29
CA LEU A 222 -64.51 8.31 27.38
C LEU A 222 -65.69 7.39 27.63
N CYS A 223 -65.68 6.18 27.03
CA CYS A 223 -66.66 5.13 27.28
C CYS A 223 -66.60 4.65 28.74
N VAL A 224 -65.39 4.45 29.30
CA VAL A 224 -65.20 3.99 30.68
C VAL A 224 -65.53 5.07 31.72
N SER A 225 -65.21 6.34 31.44
CA SER A 225 -65.43 7.46 32.38
C SER A 225 -66.85 8.05 32.38
N ASN A 226 -67.77 7.45 31.63
CA ASN A 226 -69.18 7.86 31.49
C ASN A 226 -69.40 9.29 30.95
N ARG A 227 -68.39 9.87 30.28
CA ARG A 227 -68.38 11.28 29.80
C ARG A 227 -68.97 11.52 28.40
N PHE A 228 -69.52 10.51 27.73
CA PHE A 228 -70.34 10.73 26.53
C PHE A 228 -71.65 11.46 26.88
N SER A 229 -71.78 12.74 26.54
CA SER A 229 -73.05 13.49 26.66
C SER A 229 -74.01 13.12 25.52
N ASN A 230 -75.31 13.05 25.80
CA ASN A 230 -76.43 12.73 24.88
C ASN A 230 -76.64 13.76 23.74
N SER A 231 -75.60 14.10 22.98
CA SER A 231 -75.72 15.03 21.85
C SER A 231 -75.21 14.36 20.58
N SER A 232 -76.14 14.12 19.67
CA SER A 232 -76.04 13.53 18.32
C SER A 232 -75.19 14.33 17.31
N ASN A 233 -74.07 14.94 17.73
CA ASN A 233 -73.32 15.90 16.90
C ASN A 233 -71.79 15.74 16.88
N PHE A 234 -71.22 14.62 17.33
CA PHE A 234 -69.76 14.50 17.44
C PHE A 234 -69.03 13.98 16.19
N LEU A 235 -69.73 13.44 15.18
CA LEU A 235 -69.09 12.86 13.99
C LEU A 235 -68.72 13.88 12.88
N ASN A 236 -68.80 15.19 13.14
CA ASN A 236 -68.59 16.24 12.12
C ASN A 236 -67.47 17.25 12.43
N ARG A 237 -66.45 16.89 13.22
CA ARG A 237 -65.24 17.69 13.41
C ARG A 237 -63.98 16.86 13.54
#